data_AF-A0A7S0WE30-F1
#
_entry.id   AF-A0A7S0WE30-F1
#
_cell.length_a   1.000
_cell.length_b   1.000
_cell.length_c   1.000
_cell.angle_alpha   90.00
_cell.angle_beta   90.00
_cell.angle_gamma   90.00
#
_symmetry.space_group_name_H-M   'P 1'
#
loop_
_entity.id
_entity.type
_entity.pdbx_description
1 polymer ?
#
loop_
_entity_poly.entity_id
_entity_poly.type
_entity_poly.pdbx_seq_one_letter_code
_entity_poly.pdbx_strand_id
1 'polypeptide(L)'
;LLYFDEPNMGIHLDPNVLGVVSSIQANMPATAVLASATLGAWEGLEPWWRGPSDANQITISMEPYELPMAKLAVFNEGTSEFTPLSPLNLFENYAEYQRVMEDYRLPTLLLRHLTGRQGNDLMEIQPPGGEWSKVQGDVKALRLAIEPLLTELDQKEFERLQSRWKTGEDAPTKVDGIRGALSKEGVTMVGCLDPRKIAFDLAGFGNQEAWIADVHKLNNKLKEAERMVKENAKAEKRKKKDDEDDAKDGDDGAVGIVTLRPMLKISLAEALEADINTLVMLSKGIAYACGSGTEPMVKRLYNQALLTVPDSLRGRSPPLNVLVVDYSSIYGTDCPAVDTLLLQEDLGRLLAWEDLQQFVGRLRRDGTAVFYSKKTARKAALGAAAEEEETKAVIEFQKSVEQAVLELEKAQKRSANDLGALVSSLSEASGRSTGEVAAYALVSVISFALSAPTHLDGAGVYPATIPEADKELLAAITKRIEAYGSSLESVLKKNSQQVRAIQALEALALSANPFMNRTGGARVLGIAAQLLKMLYDVDILSEDALFSWANARRKELLANSDGDARFFTKAKPFLTWLQEASDDEESDSE
;
A
#
# COMPACT_ATOMS: atom_id res chain seq x y z
N LEU A 1 -13.62 -34.32 16.48
CA LEU A 1 -13.18 -33.64 15.26
C LEU A 1 -13.47 -32.16 15.45
N LEU A 2 -12.44 -31.31 15.42
CA LEU A 2 -12.56 -29.86 15.40
C LEU A 2 -12.04 -29.39 14.05
N TYR A 3 -12.82 -28.59 13.34
CA TYR A 3 -12.44 -28.04 12.04
C TYR A 3 -12.26 -26.53 12.22
N PHE A 4 -11.05 -26.04 11.98
CA PHE A 4 -10.78 -24.63 11.86
C PHE A 4 -10.70 -24.28 10.39
N ASP A 5 -11.64 -23.46 9.94
CA ASP A 5 -11.57 -22.77 8.65
C ASP A 5 -10.85 -21.44 8.87
N GLU A 6 -9.81 -21.18 8.10
CA GLU A 6 -8.96 -19.97 8.19
C GLU A 6 -8.43 -19.67 9.63
N PRO A 7 -7.86 -20.66 10.33
CA PRO A 7 -7.45 -20.60 11.74
C PRO A 7 -6.54 -19.45 12.15
N ASN A 8 -5.78 -18.85 11.23
CA ASN A 8 -4.83 -17.79 11.53
C ASN A 8 -5.45 -16.39 11.56
N MET A 9 -6.70 -16.23 11.11
CA MET A 9 -7.25 -14.90 10.89
C MET A 9 -7.66 -14.17 12.17
N GLY A 10 -6.97 -13.06 12.42
CA GLY A 10 -7.31 -12.08 13.47
C GLY A 10 -7.25 -12.59 14.90
N ILE A 11 -6.85 -13.84 15.14
CA ILE A 11 -6.73 -14.40 16.50
C ILE A 11 -5.73 -13.57 17.32
N HIS A 12 -4.65 -13.09 16.71
CA HIS A 12 -3.66 -12.21 17.34
C HIS A 12 -4.19 -10.81 17.68
N LEU A 13 -5.33 -10.40 17.11
CA LEU A 13 -5.90 -9.07 17.36
C LEU A 13 -6.74 -9.00 18.64
N ASP A 14 -7.28 -10.14 19.11
CA ASP A 14 -8.06 -10.22 20.35
C ASP A 14 -7.45 -11.25 21.32
N PRO A 15 -6.80 -10.79 22.41
CA PRO A 15 -6.22 -11.67 23.43
C PRO A 15 -7.21 -12.66 24.05
N ASN A 16 -8.51 -12.32 24.11
CA ASN A 16 -9.53 -13.22 24.64
C ASN A 16 -9.81 -14.36 23.65
N VAL A 17 -9.91 -14.05 22.36
CA VAL A 17 -10.08 -15.08 21.31
C VAL A 17 -8.86 -15.98 21.26
N LEU A 18 -7.65 -15.41 21.28
CA LEU A 18 -6.41 -16.16 21.40
C LEU A 18 -6.42 -17.06 22.64
N GLY A 19 -6.86 -16.56 23.79
CA GLY A 19 -6.97 -17.33 25.03
C GLY A 19 -7.95 -18.50 24.93
N VAL A 20 -9.12 -18.29 24.30
CA VAL A 20 -10.11 -19.35 24.06
C VAL A 20 -9.55 -20.42 23.13
N VAL A 21 -8.96 -20.03 22.00
CA VAL A 21 -8.40 -20.97 21.02
C VAL A 21 -7.22 -21.73 21.62
N SER A 22 -6.32 -21.04 22.33
CA SER A 22 -5.23 -21.68 23.09
C SER A 22 -5.76 -22.69 24.10
N SER A 23 -6.85 -22.37 24.80
CA SER A 23 -7.49 -23.27 25.76
C SER A 23 -8.13 -24.49 25.10
N ILE A 24 -8.78 -24.32 23.95
CA ILE A 24 -9.36 -25.41 23.17
C ILE A 24 -8.24 -26.35 22.68
N GLN A 25 -7.16 -25.79 22.14
CA GLN A 25 -6.00 -26.57 21.68
C GLN A 25 -5.30 -27.30 22.83
N ALA A 26 -5.15 -26.66 24.00
CA ALA A 26 -4.58 -27.29 25.19
C ALA A 26 -5.39 -28.49 25.71
N ASN A 27 -6.68 -28.57 25.39
CA ASN A 27 -7.58 -29.66 25.81
C ASN A 27 -7.87 -30.71 24.71
N MET A 28 -7.22 -30.59 23.55
CA MET A 28 -7.18 -31.53 22.41
C MET A 28 -8.52 -32.22 22.03
N PRO A 29 -9.17 -31.84 20.91
CA PRO A 29 -10.10 -32.75 20.23
C PRO A 29 -9.33 -33.95 19.65
N ALA A 30 -9.93 -35.14 19.61
CA ALA A 30 -9.29 -36.37 19.07
C ALA A 30 -8.76 -36.26 17.61
N THR A 31 -9.18 -35.23 16.87
CA THR A 31 -8.67 -34.86 15.55
C THR A 31 -8.96 -33.37 15.35
N ALA A 32 -7.97 -32.59 14.95
CA ALA A 32 -8.13 -31.21 14.50
C ALA A 32 -7.78 -31.12 13.01
N VAL A 33 -8.60 -30.41 12.24
CA VAL A 33 -8.36 -30.13 10.82
C VAL A 33 -8.18 -28.63 10.69
N LEU A 34 -7.03 -28.22 10.19
CA LEU A 34 -6.72 -26.82 9.89
C LEU A 34 -6.82 -26.62 8.39
N ALA A 35 -7.83 -25.90 7.93
CA ALA A 35 -7.97 -25.52 6.53
C ALA A 35 -7.60 -24.05 6.41
N SER A 36 -6.43 -23.75 5.86
CA SER A 36 -6.03 -22.37 5.57
C SER A 36 -5.25 -22.31 4.28
N ALA A 37 -5.58 -21.31 3.47
CA ALA A 37 -4.78 -20.95 2.31
C ALA A 37 -3.48 -20.26 2.70
N THR A 38 -3.30 -19.79 3.94
CA THR A 38 -2.19 -18.90 4.34
C THR A 38 -1.40 -19.37 5.54
N LEU A 39 -1.82 -20.44 6.23
CA LEU A 39 -1.00 -21.06 7.28
C LEU A 39 0.36 -21.48 6.71
N GLY A 40 1.43 -21.21 7.45
CA GLY A 40 2.75 -21.74 7.19
C GLY A 40 2.82 -23.26 7.43
N ALA A 41 4.00 -23.83 7.19
CA ALA A 41 4.26 -25.24 7.52
C ALA A 41 4.04 -25.50 9.02
N TRP A 42 3.60 -26.71 9.37
CA TRP A 42 3.26 -27.11 10.75
C TRP A 42 4.41 -26.88 11.74
N GLU A 43 5.65 -27.10 11.29
CA GLU A 43 6.87 -26.91 12.06
C GLU A 43 7.12 -25.44 12.41
N GLY A 44 6.63 -24.52 11.57
CA GLY A 44 6.72 -23.07 11.76
C GLY A 44 5.57 -22.47 12.56
N LEU A 45 4.56 -23.26 12.95
CA LEU A 45 3.45 -22.77 13.75
C LEU A 45 3.83 -22.56 15.21
N GLU A 46 3.20 -21.57 15.82
CA GLU A 46 3.35 -21.27 17.23
C GLU A 46 3.12 -22.52 18.11
N PRO A 47 3.87 -22.71 19.21
CA PRO A 47 3.78 -23.92 20.03
C PRO A 47 2.36 -24.24 20.52
N TRP A 48 1.53 -23.24 20.76
CA TRP A 48 0.15 -23.44 21.23
C TRP A 48 -0.79 -24.06 20.16
N TRP A 49 -0.48 -23.95 18.87
CA TRP A 49 -1.20 -24.66 17.80
C TRP A 49 -0.94 -26.16 17.82
N ARG A 50 0.25 -26.55 18.27
CA ARG A 50 0.73 -27.94 18.25
C ARG A 50 0.25 -28.75 19.46
N GLY A 51 -0.21 -28.07 20.51
CA GLY A 51 -0.65 -28.69 21.74
C GLY A 51 0.51 -29.39 22.50
N PRO A 52 0.21 -30.06 23.63
CA PRO A 52 1.21 -30.70 24.47
C PRO A 52 1.67 -32.09 23.99
N SER A 53 1.07 -32.63 22.93
CA SER A 53 1.31 -34.00 22.44
C SER A 53 1.20 -34.08 20.92
N ASP A 54 1.94 -34.98 20.30
CA ASP A 54 1.96 -35.16 18.84
C ASP A 54 0.55 -35.47 18.28
N ALA A 55 0.13 -34.69 17.28
CA ALA A 55 -1.15 -34.85 16.59
C ALA A 55 -0.98 -35.54 15.23
N ASN A 56 -1.97 -36.32 14.80
CA ASN A 56 -2.04 -36.83 13.43
C ASN A 56 -2.30 -35.66 12.46
N GLN A 57 -1.38 -35.45 11.52
CA GLN A 57 -1.39 -34.31 10.62
C GLN A 57 -1.85 -34.70 9.20
N ILE A 58 -2.79 -33.92 8.66
CA ILE A 58 -3.14 -33.94 7.23
C ILE A 58 -3.17 -32.49 6.76
N THR A 59 -2.18 -32.09 5.97
CA THR A 59 -2.15 -30.78 5.32
C THR A 59 -2.84 -30.88 3.96
N ILE A 60 -3.90 -30.09 3.75
CA ILE A 60 -4.52 -29.93 2.43
C ILE A 60 -4.05 -28.57 1.90
N SER A 61 -3.02 -28.57 1.06
CA SER A 61 -2.55 -27.37 0.36
C SER A 61 -3.33 -27.20 -0.95
N MET A 62 -3.98 -26.05 -1.11
CA MET A 62 -4.35 -25.58 -2.46
C MET A 62 -3.15 -24.85 -3.04
N GLU A 63 -2.78 -25.21 -4.27
CA GLU A 63 -1.71 -24.51 -4.98
C GLU A 63 -2.11 -23.04 -5.23
N PRO A 64 -1.19 -22.07 -5.09
CA PRO A 64 -1.52 -20.64 -5.27
C PRO A 64 -2.07 -20.32 -6.67
N TYR A 65 -1.86 -21.20 -7.66
CA TYR A 65 -2.36 -21.07 -9.03
C TYR A 65 -3.90 -21.03 -9.15
N GLU A 66 -4.64 -21.43 -8.11
CA GLU A 66 -6.11 -21.37 -8.08
C GLU A 66 -6.64 -20.06 -7.49
N LEU A 67 -5.76 -19.18 -7.00
CA LEU A 67 -6.15 -17.86 -6.51
C LEU A 67 -6.53 -16.92 -7.67
N PRO A 68 -7.59 -16.11 -7.50
CA PRO A 68 -8.01 -15.11 -8.48
C PRO A 68 -6.93 -14.05 -8.71
N MET A 69 -6.92 -13.40 -9.88
CA MET A 69 -6.01 -12.29 -10.11
C MET A 69 -6.43 -11.09 -9.24
N ALA A 70 -5.44 -10.30 -8.84
CA ALA A 70 -5.67 -9.09 -8.07
C ALA A 70 -4.66 -8.03 -8.51
N LYS A 71 -5.11 -6.97 -9.16
CA LYS A 71 -4.25 -5.81 -9.41
C LYS A 71 -3.97 -5.11 -8.08
N LEU A 72 -2.77 -4.58 -7.92
CA LEU A 72 -2.40 -3.81 -6.73
C LEU A 72 -2.43 -2.33 -7.08
N ALA A 73 -2.85 -1.50 -6.14
CA ALA A 73 -2.76 -0.05 -6.26
C ALA A 73 -2.53 0.60 -4.89
N VAL A 74 -1.95 1.80 -4.91
CA VAL A 74 -1.83 2.68 -3.75
C VAL A 74 -2.63 3.94 -4.01
N PHE A 75 -3.50 4.30 -3.08
CA PHE A 75 -4.15 5.59 -3.02
C PHE A 75 -3.43 6.47 -1.99
N ASN A 76 -2.88 7.59 -2.46
CA ASN A 76 -2.26 8.59 -1.61
C ASN A 76 -3.30 9.67 -1.28
N GLU A 77 -3.79 9.67 -0.05
CA GLU A 77 -4.81 10.64 0.40
C GLU A 77 -4.32 12.08 0.32
N GLY A 78 -3.07 12.34 0.73
CA GLY A 78 -2.49 13.68 0.77
C GLY A 78 -2.27 14.31 -0.61
N THR A 79 -2.01 13.50 -1.64
CA THR A 79 -1.88 13.99 -3.03
C THR A 79 -3.11 13.73 -3.90
N SER A 80 -4.06 12.93 -3.40
CA SER A 80 -5.19 12.39 -4.16
C SER A 80 -4.74 11.70 -5.45
N GLU A 81 -3.64 10.96 -5.39
CA GLU A 81 -3.08 10.19 -6.51
C GLU A 81 -3.38 8.71 -6.33
N PHE A 82 -3.91 8.09 -7.37
CA PHE A 82 -4.10 6.65 -7.49
C PHE A 82 -2.97 6.07 -8.34
N THR A 83 -2.17 5.16 -7.77
CA THR A 83 -0.97 4.60 -8.39
C THR A 83 -1.10 3.09 -8.51
N PRO A 84 -1.32 2.54 -9.71
CA PRO A 84 -1.20 1.10 -9.94
C PRO A 84 0.20 0.60 -9.57
N LEU A 85 0.27 -0.58 -8.95
CA LEU A 85 1.52 -1.24 -8.60
C LEU A 85 1.69 -2.49 -9.44
N SER A 86 2.76 -2.52 -10.23
CA SER A 86 3.24 -3.75 -10.84
C SER A 86 4.03 -4.59 -9.83
N PRO A 87 4.15 -5.92 -10.04
CA PRO A 87 4.93 -6.77 -9.15
C PRO A 87 6.40 -6.32 -9.00
N LEU A 88 7.05 -5.88 -10.07
CA LEU A 88 8.43 -5.38 -9.99
C LEU A 88 8.55 -4.04 -9.25
N ASN A 89 7.48 -3.23 -9.23
CA ASN A 89 7.46 -1.95 -8.49
C ASN A 89 7.30 -2.15 -6.98
N LEU A 90 6.99 -3.37 -6.54
CA LEU A 90 6.98 -3.71 -5.12
C LEU A 90 8.38 -3.74 -4.54
N PHE A 91 9.40 -4.11 -5.32
CA PHE A 91 10.78 -4.22 -4.87
C PHE A 91 11.51 -2.87 -4.91
N GLU A 92 12.42 -2.64 -3.98
CA GLU A 92 13.27 -1.43 -4.00
C GLU A 92 14.47 -1.59 -4.94
N ASN A 93 14.97 -2.81 -5.12
CA ASN A 93 16.14 -3.12 -5.93
C ASN A 93 16.17 -4.59 -6.38
N TYR A 94 17.14 -4.92 -7.24
CA TYR A 94 17.30 -6.27 -7.78
C TYR A 94 17.80 -7.29 -6.75
N ALA A 95 18.62 -6.88 -5.78
CA ALA A 95 19.07 -7.80 -4.73
C ALA A 95 17.91 -8.29 -3.85
N GLU A 96 16.98 -7.40 -3.49
CA GLU A 96 15.73 -7.77 -2.80
C GLU A 96 14.90 -8.72 -3.66
N TYR A 97 14.77 -8.41 -4.95
CA TYR A 97 14.09 -9.26 -5.90
C TYR A 97 14.65 -10.68 -5.92
N GLN A 98 15.97 -10.85 -6.07
CA GLN A 98 16.62 -12.16 -6.11
C GLN A 98 16.33 -12.98 -4.85
N ARG A 99 16.48 -12.39 -3.66
CA ARG A 99 16.21 -13.09 -2.39
C ARG A 99 14.75 -13.54 -2.28
N VAL A 100 13.81 -12.70 -2.71
CA VAL A 100 12.38 -13.08 -2.71
C VAL A 100 12.08 -14.14 -3.77
N MET A 101 12.80 -14.14 -4.90
CA MET A 101 12.63 -15.15 -5.94
C MET A 101 13.18 -16.53 -5.55
N GLU A 102 14.02 -16.62 -4.50
CA GLU A 102 14.48 -17.90 -3.93
C GLU A 102 13.43 -18.57 -3.03
N ASP A 103 12.39 -17.84 -2.61
CA ASP A 103 11.29 -18.41 -1.84
C ASP A 103 10.44 -19.34 -2.71
N TYR A 104 10.01 -20.47 -2.15
CA TYR A 104 9.28 -21.49 -2.92
C TYR A 104 7.85 -21.08 -3.29
N ARG A 105 7.30 -20.03 -2.67
CA ARG A 105 5.87 -19.67 -2.72
C ARG A 105 5.62 -18.23 -3.15
N LEU A 106 6.47 -17.29 -2.76
CA LEU A 106 6.30 -15.86 -3.08
C LEU A 106 6.31 -15.59 -4.60
N PRO A 107 7.19 -16.18 -5.44
CA PRO A 107 7.14 -16.00 -6.88
C PRO A 107 5.77 -16.33 -7.45
N THR A 108 5.23 -17.49 -7.06
CA THR A 108 3.91 -17.94 -7.50
C THR A 108 2.79 -17.00 -7.07
N LEU A 109 2.84 -16.49 -5.82
CA LEU A 109 1.86 -15.52 -5.32
C LEU A 109 1.93 -14.19 -6.07
N LEU A 110 3.13 -13.73 -6.45
CA LEU A 110 3.32 -12.48 -7.20
C LEU A 110 2.69 -12.53 -8.58
N LEU A 111 2.63 -13.71 -9.21
CA LEU A 111 2.02 -13.86 -10.53
C LEU A 111 0.54 -13.49 -10.56
N ARG A 112 -0.18 -13.59 -9.42
CA ARG A 112 -1.59 -13.15 -9.35
C ARG A 112 -1.76 -11.65 -9.53
N HIS A 113 -0.68 -10.89 -9.40
CA HIS A 113 -0.65 -9.44 -9.51
C HIS A 113 -0.18 -8.95 -10.89
N LEU A 114 0.25 -9.86 -11.78
CA LEU A 114 0.63 -9.51 -13.15
C LEU A 114 -0.58 -9.17 -14.00
N THR A 115 -0.51 -8.08 -14.74
CA THR A 115 -1.49 -7.79 -15.80
C THR A 115 -1.18 -8.58 -17.07
N GLY A 116 -2.17 -8.72 -17.95
CA GLY A 116 -1.96 -9.38 -19.24
C GLY A 116 -0.82 -8.75 -20.07
N ARG A 117 -0.70 -7.42 -20.01
CA ARG A 117 0.38 -6.66 -20.64
C ARG A 117 1.75 -6.98 -20.04
N GLN A 118 1.85 -7.06 -18.71
CA GLN A 118 3.10 -7.40 -18.03
C GLN A 118 3.54 -8.83 -18.33
N GLY A 119 2.59 -9.77 -18.41
CA GLY A 119 2.87 -11.13 -18.88
C GLY A 119 3.36 -11.17 -20.34
N ASN A 120 2.75 -10.39 -21.22
CA ASN A 120 3.23 -10.27 -22.61
C ASN A 120 4.62 -9.63 -22.70
N ASP A 121 4.92 -8.65 -21.84
CA ASP A 121 6.24 -8.02 -21.77
C ASP A 121 7.32 -9.03 -21.34
N LEU A 122 7.03 -9.91 -20.37
CA LEU A 122 7.93 -11.00 -19.96
C LEU A 122 8.16 -12.04 -21.06
N MET A 123 7.14 -12.30 -21.88
CA MET A 123 7.24 -13.21 -23.04
C MET A 123 7.74 -12.53 -24.32
N GLU A 124 8.09 -11.24 -24.25
CA GLU A 124 8.54 -10.42 -25.39
C GLU A 124 7.54 -10.36 -26.57
N ILE A 125 6.23 -10.52 -26.30
CA ILE A 125 5.19 -10.48 -27.32
C ILE A 125 4.90 -9.02 -27.69
N GLN A 126 5.02 -8.64 -28.97
CA GLN A 126 4.78 -7.26 -29.42
C GLN A 126 3.35 -7.02 -29.97
N PRO A 127 2.72 -5.87 -29.65
CA PRO A 127 1.51 -5.41 -30.34
C PRO A 127 1.85 -4.79 -31.73
N PRO A 128 0.93 -4.76 -32.71
CA PRO A 128 -0.43 -5.29 -32.75
C PRO A 128 -0.52 -6.48 -33.72
N GLY A 129 -0.17 -7.69 -33.29
CA GLY A 129 -0.15 -8.83 -34.23
C GLY A 129 0.31 -10.18 -33.66
N GLY A 130 0.84 -10.23 -32.43
CA GLY A 130 0.96 -11.48 -31.69
C GLY A 130 -0.34 -11.89 -31.00
N GLU A 131 -0.35 -13.05 -30.36
CA GLU A 131 -1.46 -13.62 -29.56
C GLU A 131 -1.73 -12.83 -28.26
N TRP A 132 -1.89 -11.50 -28.38
CA TRP A 132 -2.11 -10.54 -27.30
C TRP A 132 -3.32 -10.90 -26.42
N SER A 133 -4.26 -11.68 -26.97
CA SER A 133 -5.46 -12.19 -26.30
C SER A 133 -5.24 -13.44 -25.44
N LYS A 134 -4.08 -14.11 -25.49
CA LYS A 134 -3.87 -15.40 -24.79
C LYS A 134 -3.75 -15.29 -23.27
N VAL A 135 -3.24 -14.16 -22.76
CA VAL A 135 -2.93 -14.00 -21.33
C VAL A 135 -4.18 -13.75 -20.47
N GLN A 136 -5.34 -13.50 -21.09
CA GLN A 136 -6.58 -13.20 -20.35
C GLN A 136 -7.38 -14.44 -19.90
N GLY A 137 -7.00 -15.67 -20.28
CA GLY A 137 -7.93 -16.81 -20.23
C GLY A 137 -7.62 -17.96 -19.27
N ASP A 138 -6.35 -18.27 -19.00
CA ASP A 138 -5.96 -19.40 -18.15
C ASP A 138 -4.83 -19.00 -17.22
N VAL A 139 -5.23 -18.55 -16.03
CA VAL A 139 -4.35 -18.14 -14.95
C VAL A 139 -3.34 -19.23 -14.59
N LYS A 140 -3.70 -20.51 -14.66
CA LYS A 140 -2.82 -21.62 -14.26
C LYS A 140 -1.79 -21.94 -15.33
N ALA A 141 -2.22 -22.16 -16.58
CA ALA A 141 -1.29 -22.46 -17.68
C ALA A 141 -0.34 -21.29 -17.97
N LEU A 142 -0.84 -20.06 -17.81
CA LEU A 142 -0.04 -18.86 -17.97
C LEU A 142 1.00 -18.70 -16.85
N ARG A 143 0.60 -18.91 -15.58
CA ARG A 143 1.51 -18.80 -14.44
C ARG A 143 2.68 -19.77 -14.57
N LEU A 144 2.43 -21.02 -14.99
CA LEU A 144 3.49 -22.01 -15.23
C LEU A 144 4.48 -21.59 -16.32
N ALA A 145 4.02 -20.88 -17.36
CA ALA A 145 4.89 -20.41 -18.43
C ALA A 145 5.66 -19.12 -18.07
N ILE A 146 5.04 -18.24 -17.27
CA ILE A 146 5.62 -16.94 -16.90
C ILE A 146 6.56 -17.07 -15.69
N GLU A 147 6.27 -17.97 -14.76
CA GLU A 147 7.03 -18.09 -13.51
C GLU A 147 8.54 -18.22 -13.73
N PRO A 148 9.05 -19.10 -14.61
CA PRO A 148 10.49 -19.18 -14.86
C PRO A 148 11.06 -17.87 -15.41
N LEU A 149 10.33 -17.21 -16.33
CA LEU A 149 10.74 -15.94 -16.93
C LEU A 149 10.78 -14.81 -15.90
N LEU A 150 9.88 -14.83 -14.92
CA LEU A 150 9.93 -13.93 -13.79
C LEU A 150 11.15 -14.30 -12.92
N THR A 151 11.22 -15.51 -12.36
CA THR A 151 12.28 -15.86 -11.40
C THR A 151 13.71 -15.71 -11.92
N GLU A 152 13.92 -15.85 -13.24
CA GLU A 152 15.24 -15.82 -13.88
C GLU A 152 15.64 -14.47 -14.50
N LEU A 153 14.90 -13.39 -14.22
CA LEU A 153 15.27 -12.05 -14.71
C LEU A 153 16.68 -11.67 -14.25
N ASP A 154 17.52 -11.21 -15.17
CA ASP A 154 18.78 -10.56 -14.82
C ASP A 154 18.55 -9.11 -14.35
N GLN A 155 19.58 -8.50 -13.75
CA GLN A 155 19.48 -7.13 -13.22
C GLN A 155 19.07 -6.11 -14.29
N LYS A 156 19.62 -6.23 -15.50
CA LYS A 156 19.39 -5.27 -16.59
C LYS A 156 17.94 -5.34 -17.04
N GLU A 157 17.40 -6.54 -17.16
CA GLU A 157 16.04 -6.79 -17.58
C GLU A 157 15.04 -6.41 -16.49
N PHE A 158 15.33 -6.72 -15.22
CA PHE A 158 14.58 -6.24 -14.07
C PHE A 158 14.44 -4.72 -14.08
N GLU A 159 15.56 -3.98 -14.19
CA GLU A 159 15.56 -2.52 -14.19
C GLU A 159 14.80 -1.94 -15.40
N ARG A 160 14.91 -2.59 -16.57
CA ARG A 160 14.20 -2.22 -17.79
C ARG A 160 12.69 -2.38 -17.63
N LEU A 161 12.23 -3.54 -17.16
CA LEU A 161 10.81 -3.84 -16.97
C LEU A 161 10.21 -3.00 -15.85
N GLN A 162 10.90 -2.86 -14.72
CA GLN A 162 10.47 -2.01 -13.62
C GLN A 162 10.26 -0.56 -14.08
N SER A 163 11.16 -0.03 -14.92
CA SER A 163 11.00 1.32 -15.49
C SER A 163 9.84 1.40 -16.48
N ARG A 164 9.72 0.42 -17.38
CA ARG A 164 8.64 0.35 -18.38
C ARG A 164 7.26 0.28 -17.72
N TRP A 165 7.11 -0.51 -16.67
CA TRP A 165 5.85 -0.72 -15.93
C TRP A 165 5.52 0.41 -14.95
N LYS A 166 6.30 1.50 -14.90
CA LYS A 166 5.92 2.73 -14.20
C LYS A 166 5.21 3.76 -15.09
N THR A 167 4.98 3.40 -16.37
CA THR A 167 4.52 4.35 -17.40
C THR A 167 3.24 3.87 -18.11
N GLY A 168 2.53 4.82 -18.73
CA GLY A 168 1.28 4.54 -19.45
C GLY A 168 0.15 4.17 -18.49
N GLU A 169 -0.48 3.00 -18.69
CA GLU A 169 -1.59 2.51 -17.87
C GLU A 169 -1.25 2.30 -16.38
N ASP A 170 0.04 2.09 -16.06
CA ASP A 170 0.52 1.91 -14.69
C ASP A 170 1.02 3.22 -14.05
N ALA A 171 0.92 4.36 -14.77
CA ALA A 171 1.34 5.65 -14.24
C ALA A 171 0.37 6.19 -13.16
N PRO A 172 0.85 6.95 -12.17
CA PRO A 172 -0.02 7.62 -11.20
C PRO A 172 -1.02 8.55 -11.89
N THR A 173 -2.28 8.50 -11.42
CA THR A 173 -3.37 9.36 -11.91
C THR A 173 -3.97 10.16 -10.77
N LYS A 174 -4.26 11.45 -11.01
CA LYS A 174 -5.00 12.26 -10.03
C LYS A 174 -6.47 11.87 -10.05
N VAL A 175 -7.03 11.68 -8.87
CA VAL A 175 -8.43 11.29 -8.67
C VAL A 175 -9.12 12.27 -7.71
N ASP A 176 -10.46 12.34 -7.78
CA ASP A 176 -11.27 13.17 -6.89
C ASP A 176 -11.45 12.47 -5.53
N GLY A 177 -10.42 12.59 -4.69
CA GLY A 177 -10.33 11.92 -3.39
C GLY A 177 -10.46 10.39 -3.50
N ILE A 178 -10.77 9.76 -2.37
CA ILE A 178 -10.87 8.30 -2.31
C ILE A 178 -12.00 7.73 -3.18
N ARG A 179 -13.04 8.51 -3.45
CA ARG A 179 -14.18 8.09 -4.29
C ARG A 179 -13.75 7.74 -5.71
N GLY A 180 -12.72 8.42 -6.23
CA GLY A 180 -12.17 8.10 -7.55
C GLY A 180 -11.42 6.77 -7.60
N ALA A 181 -11.04 6.19 -6.46
CA ALA A 181 -10.41 4.88 -6.33
C ALA A 181 -11.41 3.73 -6.13
N LEU A 182 -12.71 4.00 -6.00
CA LEU A 182 -13.75 2.99 -5.82
C LEU A 182 -14.23 2.43 -7.16
N SER A 183 -14.76 1.20 -7.14
CA SER A 183 -15.38 0.59 -8.31
C SER A 183 -16.57 1.40 -8.82
N LYS A 184 -16.64 1.53 -10.14
CA LYS A 184 -17.74 2.19 -10.86
C LYS A 184 -18.80 1.20 -11.35
N GLU A 185 -18.44 -0.07 -11.48
CA GLU A 185 -19.25 -1.11 -12.13
C GLU A 185 -19.54 -2.31 -11.22
N GLY A 186 -18.74 -2.50 -10.16
CA GLY A 186 -18.91 -3.56 -9.17
C GLY A 186 -19.01 -3.04 -7.74
N VAL A 187 -18.76 -3.94 -6.80
CA VAL A 187 -18.82 -3.64 -5.36
C VAL A 187 -17.42 -3.40 -4.82
N THR A 188 -17.25 -2.25 -4.18
CA THR A 188 -16.05 -1.96 -3.38
C THR A 188 -16.26 -2.39 -1.95
N MET A 189 -15.40 -3.25 -1.43
CA MET A 189 -15.36 -3.59 0.00
C MET A 189 -14.22 -2.84 0.69
N VAL A 190 -14.54 -2.09 1.73
CA VAL A 190 -13.61 -1.23 2.47
C VAL A 190 -13.37 -1.84 3.85
N GLY A 191 -12.18 -2.39 4.09
CA GLY A 191 -11.78 -2.92 5.40
C GLY A 191 -11.20 -1.83 6.30
N CYS A 192 -11.69 -1.70 7.53
CA CYS A 192 -11.26 -0.66 8.49
C CYS A 192 -11.55 -1.05 9.94
N LEU A 193 -11.12 -0.24 10.92
CA LEU A 193 -11.44 -0.48 12.34
C LEU A 193 -12.80 0.09 12.77
N ASP A 194 -13.23 1.23 12.18
CA ASP A 194 -14.52 1.87 12.48
C ASP A 194 -15.37 2.03 11.21
N PRO A 195 -16.19 1.00 10.88
CA PRO A 195 -16.96 0.99 9.63
C PRO A 195 -17.97 2.11 9.53
N ARG A 196 -18.57 2.51 10.67
CA ARG A 196 -19.58 3.56 10.67
C ARG A 196 -18.94 4.90 10.34
N LYS A 197 -17.83 5.24 10.99
CA LYS A 197 -17.09 6.49 10.70
C LYS A 197 -16.65 6.55 9.23
N ILE A 198 -16.02 5.50 8.73
CA ILE A 198 -15.54 5.47 7.33
C ILE A 198 -16.71 5.54 6.34
N ALA A 199 -17.85 4.89 6.63
CA ALA A 199 -19.04 5.00 5.80
C ALA A 199 -19.61 6.43 5.77
N PHE A 200 -19.59 7.16 6.89
CA PHE A 200 -19.97 8.58 6.93
C PHE A 200 -19.06 9.44 6.06
N ASP A 201 -17.75 9.25 6.18
CA ASP A 201 -16.75 10.02 5.42
C ASP A 201 -16.93 9.77 3.92
N LEU A 202 -17.06 8.50 3.52
CA LEU A 202 -17.34 8.11 2.13
C LEU A 202 -18.70 8.62 1.63
N ALA A 203 -19.69 8.75 2.50
CA ALA A 203 -20.99 9.33 2.19
C ALA A 203 -20.94 10.87 2.09
N GLY A 204 -19.82 11.50 2.45
CA GLY A 204 -19.61 12.94 2.36
C GLY A 204 -20.20 13.72 3.52
N PHE A 205 -20.24 13.13 4.72
CA PHE A 205 -20.75 13.78 5.93
C PHE A 205 -20.03 15.08 6.28
N GLY A 206 -18.75 15.21 5.90
CA GLY A 206 -17.98 16.44 6.11
C GLY A 206 -18.58 17.70 5.47
N ASN A 207 -19.44 17.56 4.45
CA ASN A 207 -20.24 18.67 3.92
C ASN A 207 -21.61 18.72 4.59
N GLN A 208 -21.68 19.45 5.72
CA GLN A 208 -22.89 19.49 6.56
C GLN A 208 -24.12 20.05 5.83
N GLU A 209 -23.95 21.06 4.96
CA GLU A 209 -25.06 21.64 4.20
C GLU A 209 -25.67 20.63 3.23
N ALA A 210 -24.82 19.93 2.47
CA ALA A 210 -25.28 18.88 1.56
C ALA A 210 -25.92 17.71 2.33
N TRP A 211 -25.35 17.34 3.48
CA TRP A 211 -25.90 16.29 4.34
C TRP A 211 -27.30 16.64 4.86
N ILE A 212 -27.50 17.86 5.34
CA ILE A 212 -28.80 18.34 5.82
C ILE A 212 -29.84 18.30 4.69
N ALA A 213 -29.45 18.69 3.48
CA ALA A 213 -30.32 18.60 2.31
C ALA A 213 -30.73 17.14 2.00
N ASP A 214 -29.80 16.19 2.07
CA ASP A 214 -30.07 14.76 1.88
C ASP A 214 -31.02 14.21 2.96
N VAL A 215 -30.82 14.60 4.22
CA VAL A 215 -31.70 14.26 5.34
C VAL A 215 -33.11 14.79 5.10
N HIS A 216 -33.27 16.06 4.70
CA HIS A 216 -34.58 16.64 4.38
C HIS A 216 -35.27 15.90 3.23
N LYS A 217 -34.53 15.55 2.19
CA LYS A 217 -35.04 14.80 1.03
C LYS A 217 -35.56 13.42 1.45
N LEU A 218 -34.83 12.70 2.30
CA LEU A 218 -35.27 11.39 2.81
C LEU A 218 -36.48 11.51 3.73
N ASN A 219 -36.50 12.48 4.65
CA ASN A 219 -37.65 12.72 5.51
C ASN A 219 -38.93 13.01 4.71
N ASN A 220 -38.82 13.75 3.61
CA ASN A 220 -39.96 13.99 2.72
C ASN A 220 -40.45 12.72 2.04
N LYS A 221 -39.53 11.85 1.56
CA LYS A 221 -39.89 10.54 1.00
C LYS A 221 -40.60 9.65 2.02
N LEU A 222 -40.14 9.63 3.27
CA LEU A 222 -40.76 8.85 4.34
C LEU A 222 -42.18 9.34 4.65
N LYS A 223 -42.37 10.66 4.76
CA LYS A 223 -43.69 11.28 4.96
C LYS A 223 -44.67 10.97 3.82
N GLU A 224 -44.18 11.00 2.58
CA GLU A 224 -44.98 10.65 1.40
C GLU A 224 -45.39 9.17 1.42
N ALA A 225 -44.46 8.26 1.71
CA ALA A 225 -44.74 6.83 1.82
C ALA A 225 -45.74 6.53 2.96
N GLU A 226 -45.60 7.16 4.12
CA GLU A 226 -46.58 7.06 5.21
C GLU A 226 -47.96 7.54 4.80
N ARG A 227 -48.03 8.66 4.06
CA ARG A 227 -49.29 9.22 3.59
C ARG A 227 -49.99 8.27 2.62
N MET A 228 -49.26 7.67 1.68
CA MET A 228 -49.80 6.67 0.76
C MET A 228 -50.33 5.43 1.49
N VAL A 229 -49.61 4.92 2.50
CA VAL A 229 -50.09 3.80 3.33
C VAL A 229 -51.38 4.17 4.07
N LYS A 230 -51.44 5.37 4.66
CA LYS A 230 -52.64 5.87 5.38
C LYS A 230 -53.83 6.07 4.43
N GLU A 231 -53.60 6.58 3.22
CA GLU A 231 -54.63 6.77 2.20
C GLU A 231 -55.16 5.42 1.68
N ASN A 232 -54.30 4.45 1.43
CA ASN A 232 -54.70 3.11 1.01
C ASN A 232 -55.45 2.35 2.10
N ALA A 233 -55.01 2.43 3.36
CA ALA A 233 -55.73 1.83 4.48
C ALA A 233 -57.15 2.44 4.67
N LYS A 234 -57.32 3.73 4.34
CA LYS A 234 -58.65 4.37 4.32
C LYS A 234 -59.49 3.94 3.13
N ALA A 235 -58.87 3.76 1.95
CA ALA A 235 -59.55 3.28 0.74
C ALA A 235 -60.03 1.84 0.89
N GLU A 236 -59.21 0.94 1.44
CA GLU A 236 -59.63 -0.44 1.75
C GLU A 236 -60.77 -0.50 2.76
N LYS A 237 -60.74 0.34 3.81
CA LYS A 237 -61.85 0.43 4.78
C LYS A 237 -63.14 0.96 4.17
N ARG A 238 -63.06 1.76 3.10
CA ARG A 238 -64.23 2.21 2.34
C ARG A 238 -64.76 1.11 1.42
N LYS A 239 -63.87 0.39 0.71
CA LYS A 239 -64.23 -0.78 -0.10
C LYS A 239 -64.88 -1.90 0.71
N LYS A 240 -64.33 -2.25 1.89
CA LYS A 240 -64.96 -3.22 2.81
C LYS A 240 -66.33 -2.80 3.37
N LYS A 241 -66.74 -1.54 3.16
CA LYS A 241 -68.05 -1.03 3.56
C LYS A 241 -69.04 -0.97 2.40
N ASP A 242 -68.54 -1.04 1.16
CA ASP A 242 -69.32 -0.93 -0.08
C ASP A 242 -69.40 -2.27 -0.85
N ASP A 243 -68.47 -3.22 -0.62
CA ASP A 243 -68.44 -4.53 -1.29
C ASP A 243 -68.95 -5.64 -0.35
N GLU A 244 -70.27 -5.75 -0.23
CA GLU A 244 -70.98 -7.03 0.00
C GLU A 244 -71.22 -7.77 -1.34
N ASP A 245 -70.81 -7.21 -2.48
CA ASP A 245 -70.83 -7.86 -3.78
C ASP A 245 -69.60 -7.46 -4.63
N ASP A 246 -69.03 -8.47 -5.29
CA ASP A 246 -67.99 -8.43 -6.35
C ASP A 246 -66.53 -8.14 -5.99
N ALA A 247 -65.81 -9.23 -5.72
CA ALA A 247 -64.35 -9.29 -5.78
C ALA A 247 -63.84 -9.10 -7.22
N LYS A 248 -63.06 -8.04 -7.44
CA LYS A 248 -62.11 -7.95 -8.56
C LYS A 248 -60.71 -7.66 -8.04
N ASP A 249 -59.80 -8.55 -8.41
CA ASP A 249 -58.35 -8.43 -8.22
C ASP A 249 -57.83 -7.13 -8.84
N GLY A 250 -57.35 -6.24 -7.99
CA GLY A 250 -56.63 -5.03 -8.36
C GLY A 250 -55.15 -5.21 -8.07
N ASP A 251 -54.33 -4.91 -9.07
CA ASP A 251 -52.87 -4.90 -9.05
C ASP A 251 -52.29 -4.20 -7.80
N ASP A 252 -51.63 -4.98 -6.93
CA ASP A 252 -50.98 -4.56 -5.69
C ASP A 252 -49.76 -3.67 -5.96
N GLY A 253 -50.00 -2.40 -6.30
CA GLY A 253 -48.96 -1.40 -6.47
C GLY A 253 -48.28 -1.05 -5.14
N ALA A 254 -47.16 -1.71 -4.83
CA ALA A 254 -46.04 -1.26 -3.98
C ALA A 254 -46.35 -0.39 -2.74
N VAL A 255 -47.45 -0.65 -2.02
CA VAL A 255 -47.85 0.12 -0.84
C VAL A 255 -46.91 -0.20 0.32
N GLY A 256 -46.37 0.83 0.98
CA GLY A 256 -45.46 0.65 2.11
C GLY A 256 -44.02 0.31 1.74
N ILE A 257 -43.60 0.58 0.50
CA ILE A 257 -42.21 0.45 0.04
C ILE A 257 -41.58 1.83 -0.15
N VAL A 258 -40.40 2.04 0.42
CA VAL A 258 -39.59 3.25 0.27
C VAL A 258 -38.44 2.97 -0.71
N THR A 259 -38.33 3.77 -1.77
CA THR A 259 -37.22 3.68 -2.73
C THR A 259 -36.11 4.67 -2.35
N LEU A 260 -35.00 4.15 -1.83
CA LEU A 260 -33.85 4.96 -1.43
C LEU A 260 -33.06 5.42 -2.66
N ARG A 261 -32.73 4.49 -3.56
CA ARG A 261 -32.09 4.72 -4.86
C ARG A 261 -32.60 3.68 -5.89
N PRO A 262 -32.33 3.85 -7.20
CA PRO A 262 -32.76 2.87 -8.20
C PRO A 262 -32.36 1.46 -7.81
N MET A 263 -33.32 0.52 -7.87
CA MET A 263 -33.16 -0.89 -7.47
C MET A 263 -32.85 -1.16 -5.98
N LEU A 264 -32.81 -0.13 -5.11
CA LEU A 264 -32.72 -0.29 -3.65
C LEU A 264 -34.02 0.16 -2.99
N LYS A 265 -34.84 -0.82 -2.63
CA LYS A 265 -36.16 -0.64 -2.00
C LYS A 265 -36.17 -1.32 -0.64
N ILE A 266 -36.75 -0.65 0.35
CA ILE A 266 -36.96 -1.18 1.70
C ILE A 266 -38.42 -0.98 2.12
N SER A 267 -38.88 -1.75 3.11
CA SER A 267 -40.21 -1.52 3.66
C SER A 267 -40.25 -0.22 4.48
N LEU A 268 -41.42 0.40 4.57
CA LEU A 268 -41.63 1.58 5.42
C LEU A 268 -41.38 1.27 6.90
N ALA A 269 -41.71 0.06 7.35
CA ALA A 269 -41.44 -0.36 8.73
C ALA A 269 -39.94 -0.37 9.04
N GLU A 270 -39.13 -1.02 8.19
CA GLU A 270 -37.66 -1.01 8.32
C GLU A 270 -37.10 0.42 8.27
N ALA A 271 -37.66 1.28 7.41
CA ALA A 271 -37.21 2.65 7.28
C ALA A 271 -37.51 3.51 8.52
N LEU A 272 -38.62 3.25 9.23
CA LEU A 272 -38.98 3.98 10.44
C LEU A 272 -38.20 3.51 11.68
N GLU A 273 -37.69 2.28 11.67
CA GLU A 273 -36.85 1.72 12.74
C GLU A 273 -35.36 2.08 12.59
N ALA A 274 -34.91 2.45 11.38
CA ALA A 274 -33.53 2.77 11.07
C ALA A 274 -33.12 4.20 11.47
N ASP A 275 -31.84 4.42 11.79
CA ASP A 275 -31.29 5.77 11.97
C ASP A 275 -31.33 6.55 10.64
N ILE A 276 -31.69 7.84 10.69
CA ILE A 276 -31.81 8.66 9.48
C ILE A 276 -30.49 8.75 8.73
N ASN A 277 -29.35 8.74 9.44
CA ASN A 277 -28.05 8.75 8.80
C ASN A 277 -27.75 7.43 8.08
N THR A 278 -28.18 6.29 8.63
CA THR A 278 -28.12 4.99 7.95
C THR A 278 -28.89 5.03 6.64
N LEU A 279 -30.08 5.62 6.63
CA LEU A 279 -30.87 5.80 5.40
C LEU A 279 -30.18 6.72 4.38
N VAL A 280 -29.53 7.81 4.84
CA VAL A 280 -28.73 8.69 3.96
C VAL A 280 -27.59 7.91 3.31
N MET A 281 -26.81 7.14 4.09
CA MET A 281 -25.72 6.31 3.56
C MET A 281 -26.22 5.30 2.52
N LEU A 282 -27.29 4.57 2.82
CA LEU A 282 -27.90 3.61 1.89
C LEU A 282 -28.39 4.30 0.60
N SER A 283 -28.95 5.50 0.71
CA SER A 283 -29.37 6.28 -0.46
C SER A 283 -28.20 6.69 -1.36
N LYS A 284 -26.99 6.77 -0.81
CA LYS A 284 -25.73 7.01 -1.54
C LYS A 284 -25.04 5.72 -2.00
N GLY A 285 -25.62 4.55 -1.70
CA GLY A 285 -25.05 3.26 -2.09
C GLY A 285 -24.05 2.66 -1.14
N ILE A 286 -23.97 3.21 0.06
CA ILE A 286 -22.98 2.84 1.06
C ILE A 286 -23.71 2.10 2.18
N ALA A 287 -23.27 0.88 2.46
CA ALA A 287 -23.68 0.12 3.62
C ALA A 287 -22.46 -0.16 4.50
N TYR A 288 -22.67 -0.32 5.80
CA TYR A 288 -21.63 -0.74 6.72
C TYR A 288 -22.03 -2.00 7.47
N ALA A 289 -21.07 -2.85 7.80
CA ALA A 289 -21.27 -4.00 8.66
C ALA A 289 -20.14 -4.09 9.69
N CYS A 290 -20.53 -4.32 10.94
CA CYS A 290 -19.67 -4.58 12.06
C CYS A 290 -20.12 -5.82 12.84
N GLY A 291 -19.18 -6.48 13.52
CA GLY A 291 -19.40 -7.75 14.21
C GLY A 291 -20.50 -7.68 15.28
N SER A 292 -20.72 -6.50 15.87
CA SER A 292 -21.84 -6.23 16.77
C SER A 292 -22.46 -4.85 16.48
N GLY A 293 -23.78 -4.72 16.63
CA GLY A 293 -24.48 -3.42 16.47
C GLY A 293 -24.93 -3.06 15.05
N THR A 294 -24.69 -3.90 14.05
CA THR A 294 -25.24 -3.68 12.69
C THR A 294 -26.76 -3.85 12.70
N GLU A 295 -27.49 -2.85 12.18
CA GLU A 295 -28.94 -2.92 12.03
C GLU A 295 -29.36 -4.13 11.15
N PRO A 296 -30.40 -4.90 11.53
CA PRO A 296 -30.82 -6.10 10.79
C PRO A 296 -31.10 -5.86 9.30
N MET A 297 -31.73 -4.73 8.97
CA MET A 297 -31.99 -4.32 7.59
C MET A 297 -30.67 -4.14 6.81
N VAL A 298 -29.69 -3.44 7.39
CA VAL A 298 -28.39 -3.21 6.75
C VAL A 298 -27.67 -4.52 6.52
N LYS A 299 -27.68 -5.44 7.50
CA LYS A 299 -27.08 -6.78 7.36
C LYS A 299 -27.71 -7.57 6.21
N ARG A 300 -29.04 -7.53 6.06
CA ARG A 300 -29.76 -8.18 4.95
C ARG A 300 -29.34 -7.61 3.60
N LEU A 301 -29.31 -6.29 3.47
CA LEU A 301 -28.93 -5.60 2.23
C LEU A 301 -27.45 -5.82 1.88
N TYR A 302 -26.57 -5.82 2.88
CA TYR A 302 -25.15 -6.14 2.76
C TYR A 302 -24.94 -7.54 2.17
N ASN A 303 -25.58 -8.57 2.75
CA ASN A 303 -25.46 -9.95 2.26
C ASN A 303 -25.97 -10.09 0.81
N GLN A 304 -27.03 -9.37 0.45
CA GLN A 304 -27.54 -9.37 -0.92
C GLN A 304 -26.54 -8.74 -1.91
N ALA A 305 -25.88 -7.65 -1.51
CA ALA A 305 -24.90 -6.95 -2.33
C ALA A 305 -23.64 -7.80 -2.58
N LEU A 306 -23.24 -8.65 -1.64
CA LEU A 306 -22.08 -9.53 -1.80
C LEU A 306 -22.29 -10.66 -2.79
N LEU A 307 -23.50 -11.20 -2.88
CA LEU A 307 -23.78 -12.41 -3.63
C LEU A 307 -24.06 -12.17 -5.12
N THR A 308 -24.61 -11.00 -5.47
CA THR A 308 -25.10 -10.77 -6.84
C THR A 308 -24.80 -9.37 -7.36
N VAL A 309 -24.11 -9.30 -8.50
CA VAL A 309 -24.14 -8.14 -9.39
C VAL A 309 -25.10 -8.46 -10.52
N PRO A 310 -26.28 -7.82 -10.60
CA PRO A 310 -27.24 -8.10 -11.68
C PRO A 310 -26.63 -7.91 -13.08
N ASP A 311 -26.75 -8.92 -13.95
CA ASP A 311 -26.23 -8.87 -15.34
C ASP A 311 -26.81 -7.71 -16.17
N SER A 312 -27.97 -7.20 -15.76
CA SER A 312 -28.65 -6.04 -16.36
C SER A 312 -27.93 -4.70 -16.16
N LEU A 313 -26.87 -4.66 -15.35
CA LEU A 313 -26.14 -3.45 -14.98
C LEU A 313 -24.88 -3.17 -15.80
N ARG A 314 -24.66 -3.81 -16.96
CA ARG A 314 -23.44 -3.55 -17.78
C ARG A 314 -23.12 -2.05 -17.89
N GLY A 315 -22.02 -1.62 -17.29
CA GLY A 315 -21.56 -0.22 -17.25
C GLY A 315 -22.23 0.69 -16.20
N ARG A 316 -22.93 0.15 -15.20
CA ARG A 316 -23.60 0.90 -14.12
C ARG A 316 -23.28 0.33 -12.74
N SER A 317 -23.10 1.21 -11.75
CA SER A 317 -22.84 0.81 -10.37
C SER A 317 -24.01 0.02 -9.77
N PRO A 318 -23.75 -1.04 -8.99
CA PRO A 318 -24.79 -1.74 -8.25
C PRO A 318 -25.52 -0.84 -7.23
N PRO A 319 -26.72 -1.25 -6.78
CA PRO A 319 -27.54 -0.44 -5.87
C PRO A 319 -26.89 -0.26 -4.49
N LEU A 320 -26.03 -1.19 -4.09
CA LEU A 320 -25.02 -0.97 -3.06
C LEU A 320 -23.68 -1.26 -3.72
N ASN A 321 -22.85 -0.24 -3.82
CA ASN A 321 -21.58 -0.29 -4.52
C ASN A 321 -20.38 -0.07 -3.59
N VAL A 322 -20.62 0.28 -2.33
CA VAL A 322 -19.59 0.41 -1.30
C VAL A 322 -20.09 -0.28 -0.04
N LEU A 323 -19.32 -1.26 0.43
CA LEU A 323 -19.56 -1.99 1.66
C LEU A 323 -18.39 -1.73 2.60
N VAL A 324 -18.64 -1.03 3.69
CA VAL A 324 -17.61 -0.70 4.68
C VAL A 324 -17.71 -1.71 5.83
N VAL A 325 -16.61 -2.37 6.14
CA VAL A 325 -16.63 -3.53 7.01
C VAL A 325 -15.48 -3.48 8.00
N ASP A 326 -15.76 -3.98 9.20
CA ASP A 326 -14.68 -4.33 10.10
C ASP A 326 -14.08 -5.67 9.69
N TYR A 327 -12.92 -5.97 10.24
CA TYR A 327 -12.22 -7.22 9.93
C TYR A 327 -13.07 -8.46 10.29
N SER A 328 -13.87 -8.38 11.36
CA SER A 328 -14.73 -9.48 11.80
C SER A 328 -15.87 -9.82 10.82
N SER A 329 -16.32 -8.83 10.05
CA SER A 329 -17.45 -8.96 9.12
C SER A 329 -17.02 -9.46 7.73
N ILE A 330 -15.71 -9.54 7.47
CA ILE A 330 -15.15 -10.10 6.23
C ILE A 330 -15.09 -11.63 6.29
N TYR A 331 -15.08 -12.20 7.50
CA TYR A 331 -14.89 -13.64 7.73
C TYR A 331 -16.04 -14.50 7.24
N GLY A 332 -15.70 -15.67 6.69
CA GLY A 332 -16.66 -16.69 6.24
C GLY A 332 -17.59 -16.24 5.13
N THR A 333 -17.34 -15.09 4.51
CA THR A 333 -18.25 -14.49 3.54
C THR A 333 -17.65 -14.60 2.14
N ASP A 334 -18.31 -15.39 1.28
CA ASP A 334 -17.95 -15.43 -0.14
C ASP A 334 -18.42 -14.13 -0.80
N CYS A 335 -17.52 -13.51 -1.55
CA CYS A 335 -17.68 -12.16 -2.07
C CYS A 335 -17.66 -12.13 -3.62
N PRO A 336 -18.52 -12.91 -4.31
CA PRO A 336 -18.47 -13.01 -5.77
C PRO A 336 -18.75 -11.69 -6.49
N ALA A 337 -19.40 -10.73 -5.84
CA ALA A 337 -19.69 -9.40 -6.39
C ALA A 337 -18.54 -8.39 -6.25
N VAL A 338 -17.55 -8.67 -5.39
CA VAL A 338 -16.49 -7.71 -5.03
C VAL A 338 -15.38 -7.73 -6.08
N ASP A 339 -15.16 -6.57 -6.70
CA ASP A 339 -14.12 -6.34 -7.70
C ASP A 339 -13.07 -5.30 -7.24
N THR A 340 -13.34 -4.60 -6.14
CA THR A 340 -12.40 -3.66 -5.55
C THR A 340 -12.34 -3.86 -4.04
N LEU A 341 -11.14 -4.05 -3.53
CA LEU A 341 -10.86 -4.00 -2.10
C LEU A 341 -10.14 -2.70 -1.78
N LEU A 342 -10.53 -2.06 -0.70
CA LEU A 342 -9.83 -0.91 -0.16
C LEU A 342 -9.50 -1.20 1.30
N LEU A 343 -8.21 -1.28 1.64
CA LEU A 343 -7.77 -1.53 3.00
C LEU A 343 -7.31 -0.22 3.64
N GLN A 344 -8.06 0.27 4.62
CA GLN A 344 -7.65 1.43 5.41
C GLN A 344 -6.34 1.12 6.17
N GLU A 345 -5.49 2.14 6.30
CA GLU A 345 -4.16 1.99 6.90
C GLU A 345 -4.23 1.64 8.40
N ASP A 346 -5.29 2.07 9.10
CA ASP A 346 -5.52 1.79 10.52
C ASP A 346 -5.62 0.28 10.80
N LEU A 347 -6.35 -0.44 9.95
CA LEU A 347 -6.47 -1.89 9.99
C LEU A 347 -5.25 -2.56 9.34
N GLY A 348 -4.80 -2.08 8.18
CA GLY A 348 -3.74 -2.71 7.40
C GLY A 348 -2.41 -2.84 8.14
N ARG A 349 -2.09 -1.91 9.04
CA ARG A 349 -0.88 -1.98 9.89
C ARG A 349 -0.96 -3.11 10.92
N LEU A 350 -2.15 -3.44 11.41
CA LEU A 350 -2.39 -4.45 12.44
C LEU A 350 -2.46 -5.87 11.88
N LEU A 351 -2.86 -6.01 10.62
CA LEU A 351 -3.00 -7.31 9.97
C LEU A 351 -1.66 -8.02 9.79
N ALA A 352 -1.61 -9.32 10.05
CA ALA A 352 -0.48 -10.17 9.68
C ALA A 352 -0.41 -10.33 8.15
N TRP A 353 0.70 -10.86 7.64
CA TRP A 353 0.84 -11.06 6.19
C TRP A 353 -0.23 -12.01 5.65
N GLU A 354 -0.51 -13.06 6.40
CA GLU A 354 -1.49 -14.09 6.10
C GLU A 354 -2.91 -13.51 5.99
N ASP A 355 -3.26 -12.60 6.90
CA ASP A 355 -4.55 -11.90 6.87
C ASP A 355 -4.66 -11.01 5.63
N LEU A 356 -3.58 -10.32 5.26
CA LEU A 356 -3.53 -9.47 4.07
C LEU A 356 -3.72 -10.33 2.81
N GLN A 357 -3.11 -11.51 2.77
CA GLN A 357 -3.26 -12.47 1.69
C GLN A 357 -4.71 -12.98 1.57
N GLN A 358 -5.35 -13.31 2.69
CA GLN A 358 -6.77 -13.69 2.71
C GLN A 358 -7.69 -12.54 2.34
N PHE A 359 -7.41 -11.33 2.82
CA PHE A 359 -8.17 -10.13 2.45
C PHE A 359 -8.14 -9.95 0.94
N VAL A 360 -6.96 -9.95 0.31
CA VAL A 360 -6.81 -9.88 -1.15
C VAL A 360 -7.52 -11.04 -1.86
N GLY A 361 -7.48 -12.24 -1.28
CA GLY A 361 -8.16 -13.43 -1.81
C GLY A 361 -9.69 -13.34 -1.86
N ARG A 362 -10.32 -12.31 -1.26
CA ARG A 362 -11.77 -12.05 -1.37
C ARG A 362 -12.19 -11.47 -2.73
N LEU A 363 -11.25 -10.99 -3.53
CA LEU A 363 -11.52 -10.61 -4.92
C LEU A 363 -11.84 -11.87 -5.73
N ARG A 364 -12.98 -11.96 -6.40
CA ARG A 364 -13.34 -13.14 -7.22
C ARG A 364 -13.34 -12.87 -8.73
N ARG A 365 -13.15 -11.61 -9.15
CA ARG A 365 -13.35 -11.14 -10.54
C ARG A 365 -12.16 -10.33 -11.08
N ASP A 366 -10.93 -10.81 -10.90
CA ASP A 366 -9.72 -10.15 -11.41
C ASP A 366 -9.66 -8.65 -11.06
N GLY A 367 -10.02 -8.36 -9.81
CA GLY A 367 -10.28 -7.02 -9.32
C GLY A 367 -9.03 -6.26 -8.91
N THR A 368 -9.22 -5.17 -8.17
CA THR A 368 -8.12 -4.32 -7.67
C THR A 368 -8.12 -4.26 -6.15
N ALA A 369 -6.97 -4.51 -5.53
CA ALA A 369 -6.73 -4.26 -4.12
C ALA A 369 -5.98 -2.92 -3.97
N VAL A 370 -6.62 -1.98 -3.30
CA VAL A 370 -6.15 -0.61 -3.06
C VAL A 370 -5.70 -0.48 -1.61
N PHE A 371 -4.47 -0.02 -1.44
CA PHE A 371 -3.86 0.26 -0.14
C PHE A 371 -3.61 1.75 0.03
N TYR A 372 -3.53 2.26 1.25
CA TYR A 372 -3.19 3.66 1.49
C TYR A 372 -1.68 3.91 1.50
N SER A 373 -0.87 2.86 1.63
CA SER A 373 0.59 2.97 1.63
C SER A 373 1.26 1.86 0.82
N LYS A 374 2.37 2.21 0.17
CA LYS A 374 3.25 1.22 -0.51
C LYS A 374 3.77 0.21 0.51
N LYS A 375 3.99 0.62 1.77
CA LYS A 375 4.46 -0.27 2.84
C LYS A 375 3.47 -1.40 3.11
N THR A 376 2.19 -1.08 3.34
CA THR A 376 1.15 -2.10 3.56
C THR A 376 0.97 -2.98 2.32
N ALA A 377 1.01 -2.40 1.11
CA ALA A 377 0.96 -3.18 -0.13
C ALA A 377 2.15 -4.15 -0.28
N ARG A 378 3.36 -3.70 0.05
CA ARG A 378 4.57 -4.53 0.05
C ARG A 378 4.48 -5.63 1.09
N LYS A 379 4.08 -5.33 2.33
CA LYS A 379 3.84 -6.33 3.38
C LYS A 379 2.84 -7.37 2.90
N ALA A 380 1.73 -6.94 2.28
CA ALA A 380 0.72 -7.82 1.73
C ALA A 380 1.30 -8.76 0.66
N ALA A 381 2.10 -8.25 -0.28
CA ALA A 381 2.58 -9.03 -1.43
C ALA A 381 3.87 -9.83 -1.17
N LEU A 382 4.81 -9.29 -0.40
CA LEU A 382 6.16 -9.83 -0.20
C LEU A 382 6.37 -10.48 1.18
N GLY A 383 5.42 -10.33 2.11
CA GLY A 383 5.57 -10.81 3.48
C GLY A 383 6.27 -9.84 4.41
N ALA A 384 6.15 -10.09 5.72
CA ALA A 384 6.78 -9.26 6.76
C ALA A 384 8.30 -9.45 6.81
N ALA A 385 8.78 -10.68 6.56
CA ALA A 385 10.20 -11.01 6.59
C ALA A 385 11.01 -10.25 5.53
N ALA A 386 10.44 -10.01 4.35
CA ALA A 386 11.12 -9.30 3.27
C ALA A 386 11.58 -7.88 3.67
N GLU A 387 10.77 -7.13 4.42
CA GLU A 387 11.13 -5.78 4.89
C GLU A 387 12.26 -5.83 5.95
N GLU A 388 12.20 -6.79 6.87
CA GLU A 388 13.24 -6.97 7.90
C GLU A 388 14.57 -7.44 7.30
N GLU A 389 14.52 -8.36 6.35
CA GLU A 389 15.69 -8.87 5.64
C GLU A 389 16.31 -7.78 4.76
N GLU A 390 15.51 -7.00 4.03
CA GLU A 390 16.03 -5.86 3.27
C GLU A 390 16.64 -4.82 4.21
N THR A 391 16.05 -4.56 5.37
CA THR A 391 16.65 -3.66 6.37
C THR A 391 18.02 -4.15 6.81
N LYS A 392 18.18 -5.44 7.12
CA LYS A 392 19.47 -6.04 7.47
C LYS A 392 20.46 -5.97 6.30
N ALA A 393 20.02 -6.30 5.09
CA ALA A 393 20.83 -6.27 3.88
C ALA A 393 21.34 -4.86 3.55
N VAL A 394 20.50 -3.83 3.71
CA VAL A 394 20.89 -2.43 3.52
C VAL A 394 21.94 -2.01 4.55
N ILE A 395 21.83 -2.45 5.81
CA ILE A 395 22.84 -2.19 6.84
C ILE A 395 24.18 -2.84 6.48
N GLU A 396 24.18 -4.10 6.05
CA GLU A 396 25.42 -4.80 5.66
C GLU A 396 26.05 -4.21 4.40
N PHE A 397 25.22 -3.85 3.42
CA PHE A 397 25.65 -3.13 2.23
C PHE A 397 26.28 -1.79 2.58
N GLN A 398 25.62 -1.00 3.43
CA GLN A 398 26.14 0.30 3.89
C GLN A 398 27.52 0.15 4.55
N LYS A 399 27.70 -0.83 5.44
CA LYS A 399 29.02 -1.13 6.06
C LYS A 399 30.07 -1.49 5.02
N SER A 400 29.70 -2.24 3.99
CA SER A 400 30.61 -2.65 2.92
C SER A 400 31.08 -1.46 2.08
N VAL A 401 30.18 -0.54 1.75
CA VAL A 401 30.52 0.72 1.07
C VAL A 401 31.46 1.56 1.92
N GLU A 402 31.18 1.69 3.22
CA GLU A 402 32.02 2.48 4.13
C GLU A 402 33.43 1.93 4.27
N GLN A 403 33.56 0.61 4.42
CA GLN A 403 34.85 -0.04 4.46
C GLN A 403 35.63 0.19 3.17
N ALA A 404 34.99 0.05 2.00
CA ALA A 404 35.65 0.25 0.72
C ALA A 404 36.09 1.71 0.50
N VAL A 405 35.26 2.69 0.88
CA VAL A 405 35.59 4.12 0.79
C VAL A 405 36.71 4.48 1.78
N LEU A 406 36.72 3.89 2.98
CA LEU A 406 37.81 4.05 3.94
C LEU A 406 39.14 3.54 3.40
N GLU A 407 39.16 2.38 2.72
CA GLU A 407 40.38 1.86 2.10
C GLU A 407 40.89 2.76 0.96
N LEU A 408 39.99 3.35 0.16
CA LEU A 408 40.38 4.36 -0.83
C LEU A 408 41.01 5.58 -0.16
N GLU A 409 40.41 6.08 0.92
CA GLU A 409 40.93 7.24 1.66
C GLU A 409 42.28 6.93 2.32
N LYS A 410 42.46 5.76 2.95
CA LYS A 410 43.76 5.32 3.50
C LYS A 410 44.82 5.23 2.41
N ALA A 411 44.46 4.76 1.22
CA ALA A 411 45.34 4.70 0.05
C ALA A 411 45.51 6.05 -0.68
N GLN A 412 44.81 7.11 -0.25
CA GLN A 412 44.74 8.42 -0.93
C GLN A 412 44.32 8.31 -2.41
N LYS A 413 43.50 7.31 -2.74
CA LYS A 413 42.96 7.04 -4.08
C LYS A 413 41.61 7.74 -4.25
N ARG A 414 41.66 9.03 -4.56
CA ARG A 414 40.47 9.88 -4.68
C ARG A 414 40.07 10.19 -6.11
N SER A 415 40.69 9.58 -7.13
CA SER A 415 40.41 9.93 -8.52
C SER A 415 39.06 9.41 -8.99
N ALA A 416 38.52 10.01 -10.07
CA ALA A 416 37.26 9.59 -10.66
C ALA A 416 37.30 8.11 -11.10
N ASN A 417 38.47 7.65 -11.56
CA ASN A 417 38.68 6.25 -11.94
C ASN A 417 38.63 5.32 -10.72
N ASP A 418 39.24 5.70 -9.60
CA ASP A 418 39.26 4.88 -8.38
C ASP A 418 37.85 4.74 -7.80
N LEU A 419 37.13 5.86 -7.66
CA LEU A 419 35.77 5.85 -7.13
C LEU A 419 34.79 5.17 -8.10
N GLY A 420 34.92 5.41 -9.39
CA GLY A 420 34.12 4.75 -10.42
C GLY A 420 34.30 3.23 -10.42
N ALA A 421 35.54 2.75 -10.29
CA ALA A 421 35.83 1.32 -10.20
C ALA A 421 35.24 0.68 -8.93
N LEU A 422 35.31 1.36 -7.78
CA LEU A 422 34.65 0.92 -6.54
C LEU A 422 33.13 0.83 -6.73
N VAL A 423 32.53 1.87 -7.32
CA VAL A 423 31.08 1.94 -7.56
C VAL A 423 30.62 0.79 -8.46
N SER A 424 31.31 0.55 -9.57
CA SER A 424 31.00 -0.58 -10.47
C SER A 424 31.15 -1.93 -9.76
N SER A 425 32.26 -2.14 -9.06
CA SER A 425 32.54 -3.42 -8.39
C SER A 425 31.52 -3.75 -7.30
N LEU A 426 31.19 -2.78 -6.43
CA LEU A 426 30.19 -2.99 -5.39
C LEU A 426 28.78 -3.08 -5.95
N SER A 427 28.46 -2.38 -7.04
CA SER A 427 27.17 -2.49 -7.72
C SER A 427 26.94 -3.92 -8.21
N GLU A 428 27.93 -4.50 -8.88
CA GLU A 428 27.89 -5.89 -9.34
C GLU A 428 27.83 -6.88 -8.17
N ALA A 429 28.65 -6.70 -7.13
CA ALA A 429 28.71 -7.62 -6.01
C ALA A 429 27.46 -7.60 -5.11
N SER A 430 26.77 -6.47 -5.03
CA SER A 430 25.62 -6.28 -4.15
C SER A 430 24.26 -6.36 -4.85
N GLY A 431 24.22 -6.43 -6.19
CA GLY A 431 22.97 -6.36 -6.96
C GLY A 431 22.24 -5.02 -6.82
N ARG A 432 22.95 -3.96 -6.40
CA ARG A 432 22.41 -2.61 -6.24
C ARG A 432 22.86 -1.71 -7.38
N SER A 433 22.07 -0.70 -7.71
CA SER A 433 22.43 0.23 -8.78
C SER A 433 23.68 1.04 -8.45
N THR A 434 24.46 1.41 -9.47
CA THR A 434 25.63 2.29 -9.32
C THR A 434 25.30 3.62 -8.62
N GLY A 435 24.10 4.15 -8.86
CA GLY A 435 23.59 5.34 -8.18
C GLY A 435 23.42 5.17 -6.67
N GLU A 436 23.03 3.98 -6.22
CA GLU A 436 22.94 3.67 -4.79
C GLU A 436 24.29 3.60 -4.13
N VAL A 437 25.23 2.88 -4.75
CA VAL A 437 26.60 2.80 -4.24
C VAL A 437 27.23 4.19 -4.16
N ALA A 438 27.06 5.01 -5.20
CA ALA A 438 27.55 6.39 -5.23
C ALA A 438 26.93 7.28 -4.13
N ALA A 439 25.63 7.13 -3.87
CA ALA A 439 24.94 7.84 -2.78
C ALA A 439 25.52 7.49 -1.40
N TYR A 440 25.72 6.19 -1.13
CA TYR A 440 26.36 5.75 0.12
C TYR A 440 27.84 6.13 0.20
N ALA A 441 28.54 6.18 -0.95
CA ALA A 441 29.92 6.64 -1.00
C ALA A 441 30.03 8.13 -0.62
N LEU A 442 29.13 8.99 -1.13
CA LEU A 442 29.04 10.40 -0.72
C LEU A 442 28.87 10.52 0.80
N VAL A 443 27.91 9.79 1.38
CA VAL A 443 27.63 9.80 2.81
C VAL A 443 28.82 9.29 3.63
N SER A 444 29.57 8.32 3.09
CA SER A 444 30.82 7.81 3.70
C SER A 444 31.90 8.90 3.74
N VAL A 445 32.07 9.65 2.65
CA VAL A 445 33.03 10.78 2.59
C VAL A 445 32.65 11.89 3.57
N ILE A 446 31.36 12.26 3.65
CA ILE A 446 30.85 13.23 4.63
C ILE A 446 31.18 12.76 6.06
N SER A 447 31.08 11.45 6.31
CA SER A 447 31.30 10.88 7.62
C SER A 447 32.75 10.92 8.10
N PHE A 448 33.73 11.20 7.23
CA PHE A 448 35.12 11.43 7.66
C PHE A 448 35.30 12.71 8.49
N ALA A 449 34.27 13.55 8.62
CA ALA A 449 34.22 14.66 9.58
C ALA A 449 33.55 14.30 10.92
N LEU A 450 33.01 13.08 11.04
CA LEU A 450 32.32 12.56 12.22
C LEU A 450 33.20 11.52 12.94
N SER A 451 32.74 11.00 14.08
CA SER A 451 33.41 9.88 14.73
C SER A 451 33.32 8.62 13.89
N ALA A 452 34.38 7.79 13.94
CA ALA A 452 34.39 6.50 13.25
C ALA A 452 33.20 5.62 13.69
N PRO A 453 32.46 5.03 12.75
CA PRO A 453 31.49 3.98 13.05
C PRO A 453 32.16 2.82 13.80
N THR A 454 31.44 2.18 14.72
CA THR A 454 31.99 1.11 15.59
C THR A 454 32.51 -0.11 14.84
N HIS A 455 32.10 -0.31 13.58
CA HIS A 455 32.51 -1.43 12.75
C HIS A 455 33.76 -1.14 11.89
N LEU A 456 34.30 0.08 11.92
CA LEU A 456 35.45 0.48 11.11
C LEU A 456 36.68 0.79 11.97
N ASP A 457 37.86 0.41 11.47
CA ASP A 457 39.12 0.93 11.98
C ASP A 457 39.43 2.29 11.34
N GLY A 458 38.86 3.35 11.93
CA GLY A 458 38.96 4.72 11.43
C GLY A 458 40.28 5.44 11.70
N ALA A 459 41.29 4.76 12.24
CA ALA A 459 42.56 5.38 12.61
C ALA A 459 43.22 6.13 11.43
N GLY A 460 43.64 7.38 11.69
CA GLY A 460 44.30 8.23 10.70
C GLY A 460 43.36 8.93 9.70
N VAL A 461 42.07 8.58 9.68
CA VAL A 461 41.08 9.16 8.76
C VAL A 461 40.00 9.91 9.51
N TYR A 462 39.37 9.27 10.49
CA TYR A 462 38.28 9.86 11.27
C TYR A 462 38.83 10.65 12.47
N PRO A 463 38.24 11.80 12.80
CA PRO A 463 38.60 12.55 14.00
C PRO A 463 38.19 11.79 15.28
N ALA A 464 39.00 11.96 16.34
CA ALA A 464 38.70 11.38 17.66
C ALA A 464 37.48 12.02 18.32
N THR A 465 37.23 13.30 18.04
CA THR A 465 36.08 14.07 18.53
C THR A 465 35.47 14.86 17.39
N ILE A 466 34.15 14.97 17.38
CA ILE A 466 33.41 15.73 16.37
C ILE A 466 33.57 17.21 16.69
N PRO A 467 33.78 18.09 15.68
CA PRO A 467 33.78 19.53 15.89
C PRO A 467 32.54 20.00 16.67
N GLU A 468 32.75 20.81 17.70
CA GLU A 468 31.66 21.26 18.59
C GLU A 468 30.77 22.29 17.88
N ALA A 469 31.35 23.19 17.10
CA ALA A 469 30.61 24.21 16.37
C ALA A 469 30.16 23.73 14.98
N ASP A 470 28.91 24.03 14.62
CA ASP A 470 28.32 23.67 13.32
C ASP A 470 29.11 24.24 12.14
N LYS A 471 29.68 25.45 12.29
CA LYS A 471 30.54 26.07 11.27
C LYS A 471 31.84 25.28 11.04
N GLU A 472 32.44 24.76 12.11
CA GLU A 472 33.67 23.96 12.03
C GLU A 472 33.39 22.58 11.45
N LEU A 473 32.25 21.98 11.82
CA LEU A 473 31.79 20.73 11.24
C LEU A 473 31.56 20.88 9.72
N LEU A 474 30.85 21.93 9.30
CA LEU A 474 30.63 22.20 7.89
C LEU A 474 31.96 22.38 7.14
N ALA A 475 32.90 23.17 7.68
CA ALA A 475 34.21 23.36 7.06
C ALA A 475 35.01 22.05 6.95
N ALA A 476 34.93 21.18 7.95
CA ALA A 476 35.55 19.86 7.90
C ALA A 476 34.92 18.97 6.81
N ILE A 477 33.59 18.98 6.67
CA ILE A 477 32.88 18.25 5.60
C ILE A 477 33.26 18.83 4.23
N THR A 478 33.23 20.15 4.04
CA THR A 478 33.59 20.82 2.78
C THR A 478 34.97 20.40 2.32
N LYS A 479 35.97 20.41 3.20
CA LYS A 479 37.33 19.97 2.87
C LYS A 479 37.38 18.51 2.37
N ARG A 480 36.56 17.62 2.93
CA ARG A 480 36.49 16.21 2.49
C ARG A 480 35.81 16.10 1.14
N ILE A 481 34.72 16.84 0.93
CA ILE A 481 33.98 16.85 -0.33
C ILE A 481 34.82 17.43 -1.47
N GLU A 482 35.48 18.56 -1.28
CA GLU A 482 36.36 19.19 -2.28
C GLU A 482 37.48 18.23 -2.72
N ALA A 483 38.02 17.43 -1.78
CA ALA A 483 39.04 16.42 -2.10
C ALA A 483 38.53 15.28 -2.99
N TYR A 484 37.20 15.10 -3.08
CA TYR A 484 36.53 14.08 -3.88
C TYR A 484 35.63 14.68 -4.99
N GLY A 485 35.59 16.01 -5.15
CA GLY A 485 34.53 16.71 -5.91
C GLY A 485 34.31 16.15 -7.31
N SER A 486 35.37 16.18 -8.14
CA SER A 486 35.31 15.67 -9.52
C SER A 486 34.98 14.17 -9.61
N SER A 487 35.35 13.40 -8.59
CA SER A 487 35.06 11.96 -8.53
C SER A 487 33.60 11.71 -8.20
N LEU A 488 33.05 12.43 -7.22
CA LEU A 488 31.64 12.34 -6.82
C LEU A 488 30.71 12.83 -7.94
N GLU A 489 31.04 13.96 -8.56
CA GLU A 489 30.35 14.47 -9.75
C GLU A 489 30.33 13.41 -10.87
N SER A 490 31.45 12.71 -11.08
CA SER A 490 31.55 11.70 -12.14
C SER A 490 30.65 10.48 -11.95
N VAL A 491 30.27 10.14 -10.71
CA VAL A 491 29.43 8.98 -10.38
C VAL A 491 27.98 9.36 -10.07
N LEU A 492 27.71 10.62 -9.70
CA LEU A 492 26.37 11.18 -9.43
C LEU A 492 25.90 12.09 -10.57
N LYS A 493 25.95 11.60 -11.82
CA LYS A 493 25.63 12.40 -13.02
C LYS A 493 24.14 12.58 -13.27
N LYS A 494 23.33 11.56 -12.96
CA LYS A 494 21.89 11.57 -13.26
C LYS A 494 21.13 12.21 -12.11
N ASN A 495 20.09 12.96 -12.44
CA ASN A 495 19.16 13.54 -11.46
C ASN A 495 18.68 12.50 -10.43
N SER A 496 18.27 11.31 -10.86
CA SER A 496 17.81 10.23 -9.96
C SER A 496 18.89 9.74 -8.97
N GLN A 497 20.17 9.78 -9.36
CA GLN A 497 21.29 9.41 -8.49
C GLN A 497 21.54 10.49 -7.44
N GLN A 498 21.47 11.76 -7.83
CA GLN A 498 21.59 12.91 -6.94
C GLN A 498 20.44 12.96 -5.92
N VAL A 499 19.19 12.73 -6.35
CA VAL A 499 18.03 12.58 -5.44
C VAL A 499 18.27 11.47 -4.42
N ARG A 500 18.79 10.33 -4.85
CA ARG A 500 19.12 9.20 -3.96
C ARG A 500 20.26 9.56 -2.98
N ALA A 501 21.23 10.35 -3.40
CA ALA A 501 22.29 10.87 -2.54
C ALA A 501 21.73 11.79 -1.44
N ILE A 502 20.76 12.65 -1.77
CA ILE A 502 20.06 13.49 -0.77
C ILE A 502 19.27 12.61 0.22
N GLN A 503 18.60 11.56 -0.24
CA GLN A 503 17.87 10.62 0.63
C GLN A 503 18.81 9.87 1.60
N ALA A 504 19.98 9.43 1.13
CA ALA A 504 20.98 8.79 1.99
C ALA A 504 21.53 9.77 3.04
N LEU A 505 21.73 11.04 2.66
CA LEU A 505 22.13 12.10 3.58
C LEU A 505 21.03 12.42 4.62
N GLU A 506 19.77 12.45 4.20
CA GLU A 506 18.62 12.60 5.09
C GLU A 506 18.57 11.45 6.11
N ALA A 507 18.74 10.20 5.67
CA ALA A 507 18.80 9.05 6.57
C ALA A 507 19.92 9.15 7.60
N LEU A 508 21.12 9.59 7.19
CA LEU A 508 22.24 9.87 8.11
C LEU A 508 21.84 10.93 9.15
N ALA A 509 21.31 12.07 8.69
CA ALA A 509 20.98 13.21 9.54
C ALA A 509 19.86 12.88 10.54
N LEU A 510 18.91 12.04 10.16
CA LEU A 510 17.81 11.60 11.02
C LEU A 510 18.18 10.40 11.91
N SER A 511 19.38 9.83 11.74
CA SER A 511 19.80 8.57 12.37
C SER A 511 18.80 7.43 12.10
N ALA A 512 18.23 7.43 10.90
CA ALA A 512 17.32 6.40 10.40
C ALA A 512 18.13 5.23 9.81
N ASN A 513 17.47 4.10 9.54
CA ASN A 513 18.11 2.98 8.84
C ASN A 513 18.74 3.44 7.51
N PRO A 514 19.97 2.99 7.20
CA PRO A 514 20.82 2.05 7.95
C PRO A 514 21.75 2.69 9.00
N PHE A 515 21.67 4.00 9.25
CA PHE A 515 22.56 4.75 10.13
C PHE A 515 22.07 4.89 11.58
N MET A 516 21.19 3.99 12.03
CA MET A 516 20.75 3.99 13.43
C MET A 516 21.95 3.89 14.37
N ASN A 517 21.91 4.65 15.48
CA ASN A 517 22.96 4.72 16.50
C ASN A 517 24.31 5.29 16.02
N ARG A 518 24.35 6.00 14.89
CA ARG A 518 25.58 6.63 14.40
C ARG A 518 25.94 7.88 15.20
N THR A 519 27.08 7.84 15.88
CA THR A 519 27.62 8.98 16.62
C THR A 519 27.87 10.16 15.67
N GLY A 520 27.18 11.27 15.92
CA GLY A 520 27.34 12.50 15.14
C GLY A 520 26.41 12.67 13.95
N GLY A 521 25.66 11.64 13.53
CA GLY A 521 24.73 11.75 12.39
C GLY A 521 23.72 12.89 12.60
N ALA A 522 23.13 12.97 13.80
CA ALA A 522 22.21 14.04 14.18
C ALA A 522 22.80 15.47 14.12
N ARG A 523 24.14 15.64 14.15
CA ARG A 523 24.78 16.96 13.98
C ARG A 523 24.63 17.47 12.55
N VAL A 524 24.59 16.56 11.57
CA VAL A 524 24.37 16.90 10.15
C VAL A 524 23.00 17.57 9.95
N LEU A 525 22.00 17.20 10.75
CA LEU A 525 20.68 17.83 10.71
C LEU A 525 20.71 19.33 11.03
N GLY A 526 21.62 19.76 11.92
CA GLY A 526 21.79 21.18 12.29
C GLY A 526 22.26 22.05 11.14
N ILE A 527 23.02 21.46 10.20
CA ILE A 527 23.65 22.14 9.06
C ILE A 527 23.05 21.74 7.71
N ALA A 528 21.85 21.13 7.69
CA ALA A 528 21.28 20.52 6.48
C ALA A 528 21.19 21.50 5.29
N ALA A 529 20.70 22.73 5.52
CA ALA A 529 20.61 23.75 4.47
C ALA A 529 21.98 24.13 3.90
N GLN A 530 22.96 24.39 4.77
CA GLN A 530 24.31 24.79 4.36
C GLN A 530 25.05 23.65 3.67
N LEU A 531 24.82 22.41 4.09
CA LEU A 531 25.39 21.23 3.47
C LEU A 531 24.84 21.01 2.06
N LEU A 532 23.52 21.11 1.86
CA LEU A 532 22.91 21.02 0.53
C LEU A 532 23.39 22.15 -0.37
N LYS A 533 23.49 23.39 0.15
CA LYS A 533 24.07 24.51 -0.59
C LYS A 533 25.51 24.22 -1.01
N MET A 534 26.34 23.73 -0.10
CA MET A 534 27.73 23.41 -0.43
C MET A 534 27.83 22.34 -1.51
N LEU A 535 27.01 21.28 -1.45
CA LEU A 535 26.97 20.23 -2.46
C LEU A 535 26.49 20.74 -3.84
N TYR A 536 25.63 21.76 -3.85
CA TYR A 536 25.23 22.49 -5.05
C TYR A 536 26.37 23.36 -5.58
N ASP A 537 27.02 24.16 -4.72
CA ASP A 537 28.11 25.07 -5.10
C ASP A 537 29.34 24.34 -5.68
N VAL A 538 29.53 23.05 -5.37
CA VAL A 538 30.62 22.19 -5.89
C VAL A 538 30.17 21.24 -7.01
N ASP A 539 29.02 21.50 -7.63
CA ASP A 539 28.47 20.77 -8.79
C ASP A 539 28.16 19.28 -8.55
N ILE A 540 28.02 18.83 -7.30
CA ILE A 540 27.61 17.45 -6.99
C ILE A 540 26.09 17.28 -7.10
N LEU A 541 25.33 18.31 -6.72
CA LEU A 541 23.87 18.31 -6.81
C LEU A 541 23.40 19.41 -7.75
N SER A 542 22.56 19.04 -8.71
CA SER A 542 21.87 20.00 -9.56
C SER A 542 20.63 20.58 -8.86
N GLU A 543 20.23 21.76 -9.30
CA GLU A 543 18.96 22.40 -8.94
C GLU A 543 17.76 21.48 -9.21
N ASP A 544 17.71 20.88 -10.40
CA ASP A 544 16.67 19.93 -10.78
C ASP A 544 16.55 18.78 -9.78
N ALA A 545 17.67 18.27 -9.26
CA ALA A 545 17.67 17.17 -8.30
C ALA A 545 17.17 17.63 -6.92
N LEU A 546 17.57 18.82 -6.49
CA LEU A 546 17.10 19.42 -5.23
C LEU A 546 15.59 19.63 -5.24
N PHE A 547 15.03 20.20 -6.31
CA PHE A 547 13.59 20.36 -6.44
C PHE A 547 12.85 19.04 -6.63
N SER A 548 13.42 18.09 -7.39
CA SER A 548 12.83 16.76 -7.54
C SER A 548 12.73 16.03 -6.20
N TRP A 549 13.80 16.05 -5.39
CA TRP A 549 13.78 15.51 -4.03
C TRP A 549 12.78 16.25 -3.14
N ALA A 550 12.80 17.59 -3.13
CA ALA A 550 11.92 18.40 -2.28
C ALA A 550 10.43 18.15 -2.59
N ASN A 551 10.10 18.03 -3.87
CA ASN A 551 8.74 17.71 -4.33
C ASN A 551 8.33 16.29 -3.93
N ALA A 552 9.19 15.30 -4.13
CA ALA A 552 8.94 13.92 -3.71
C ALA A 552 8.75 13.83 -2.19
N ARG A 553 9.61 14.49 -1.41
CA ARG A 553 9.52 14.51 0.06
C ARG A 553 8.27 15.20 0.56
N ARG A 554 7.87 16.32 -0.06
CA ARG A 554 6.60 16.99 0.25
C ARG A 554 5.41 16.06 0.02
N LYS A 555 5.39 15.33 -1.10
CA LYS A 555 4.33 14.35 -1.39
C LYS A 555 4.31 13.21 -0.37
N GLU A 556 5.48 12.70 0.03
CA GLU A 556 5.59 11.64 1.01
C GLU A 556 5.09 12.07 2.40
N LEU A 557 5.47 13.26 2.86
CA LEU A 557 5.04 13.82 4.15
C LEU A 557 3.52 14.12 4.17
N LEU A 558 2.92 14.41 3.01
CA LEU A 558 1.47 14.50 2.88
C LEU A 558 0.79 13.13 2.91
N ALA A 559 1.44 12.10 2.35
CA ALA A 559 0.92 10.74 2.27
C ALA A 559 0.98 9.98 3.60
N ASN A 560 2.01 10.25 4.39
CA ASN A 560 2.31 9.53 5.62
C ASN A 560 2.36 10.50 6.79
N SER A 561 1.29 10.52 7.60
CA SER A 561 1.18 11.38 8.78
C SER A 561 2.30 11.16 9.82
N ASP A 562 2.95 9.99 9.79
CA ASP A 562 4.08 9.65 10.67
C ASP A 562 5.46 9.94 10.03
N GLY A 563 5.50 10.61 8.87
CA GLY A 563 6.73 10.93 8.16
C GLY A 563 7.63 11.93 8.91
N ASP A 564 8.93 11.65 9.02
CA ASP A 564 9.88 12.54 9.70
C ASP A 564 10.24 13.78 8.87
N ALA A 565 9.59 14.90 9.14
CA ALA A 565 9.77 16.15 8.41
C ALA A 565 11.01 16.97 8.84
N ARG A 566 11.84 16.51 9.79
CA ARG A 566 12.89 17.34 10.40
C ARG A 566 13.95 17.80 9.40
N PHE A 567 14.47 16.90 8.56
CA PHE A 567 15.50 17.23 7.57
C PHE A 567 14.94 18.17 6.49
N PHE A 568 13.79 17.82 5.91
CA PHE A 568 13.10 18.68 4.95
C PHE A 568 12.85 20.10 5.51
N THR A 569 12.39 20.22 6.75
CA THR A 569 12.16 21.51 7.41
C THR A 569 13.44 22.33 7.57
N LYS A 570 14.56 21.67 7.89
CA LYS A 570 15.86 22.33 8.00
C LYS A 570 16.44 22.75 6.64
N ALA A 571 16.10 22.04 5.56
CA ALA A 571 16.53 22.37 4.20
C ALA A 571 15.71 23.52 3.56
N LYS A 572 14.47 23.76 4.02
CA LYS A 572 13.56 24.78 3.44
C LYS A 572 14.20 26.14 3.16
N PRO A 573 14.97 26.77 4.07
CA PRO A 573 15.55 28.09 3.81
C PRO A 573 16.45 28.12 2.56
N PHE A 574 17.21 27.05 2.32
CA PHE A 574 18.04 26.95 1.12
C PHE A 574 17.20 26.71 -0.14
N LEU A 575 16.18 25.85 -0.06
CA LEU A 575 15.28 25.60 -1.20
C LEU A 575 14.51 26.87 -1.61
N THR A 576 14.10 27.70 -0.65
CA THR A 576 13.45 28.99 -0.93
C THR A 576 14.43 29.95 -1.59
N TRP A 577 15.65 30.09 -1.06
CA TRP A 577 16.68 30.92 -1.70
C TRP A 577 17.00 30.46 -3.13
N LEU A 578 17.10 29.15 -3.35
CA LEU A 578 17.38 28.58 -4.67
C LEU A 578 16.26 28.94 -5.64
N GLN A 579 15.00 28.85 -5.22
CA GLN A 579 13.86 29.21 -6.05
C GLN A 579 13.84 30.72 -6.39
N GLU A 580 14.12 31.59 -5.41
CA GLU A 580 14.21 33.04 -5.63
C GLU A 580 15.35 33.39 -6.60
N ALA A 581 16.51 32.76 -6.46
CA ALA A 581 17.64 32.99 -7.36
C ALA A 581 17.34 32.57 -8.81
N SER A 582 16.62 31.47 -9.00
CA SER A 582 16.21 31.00 -10.35
C SER A 582 15.16 31.91 -10.98
N ASP A 583 14.18 32.40 -10.20
CA ASP A 583 13.13 33.31 -10.69
C ASP A 583 13.71 34.69 -11.09
N ASP A 584 14.76 35.16 -10.40
CA ASP A 584 15.44 36.41 -10.72
C ASP A 584 16.24 36.32 -12.04
N GLU A 585 16.88 35.18 -12.33
CA GLU A 585 17.65 34.96 -13.57
C GLU A 585 16.76 34.90 -14.84
N GLU A 586 15.50 34.46 -14.73
CA GLU A 586 14.55 34.52 -15.84
C GLU A 586 14.07 35.96 -16.12
N SER A 587 13.96 36.81 -15.10
CA SER A 587 13.42 38.17 -15.21
C SER A 587 14.40 39.21 -15.80
N ASP A 588 15.71 38.95 -15.72
CA ASP A 588 16.77 39.81 -16.31
C ASP A 588 17.05 39.49 -17.79
N SER A 589 16.27 38.58 -18.40
CA SER A 589 16.41 38.14 -19.79
C SER A 589 15.26 38.56 -20.73
N GLU A 590 14.29 39.34 -20.23
CA GLU A 590 13.32 40.13 -21.03
C GLU A 590 13.71 41.62 -21.10
#